data_AF-F8H4F4-F1
#
_entry.id   AF-F8H4F4-F1
#
_cell.length_a   1.000
_cell.length_b   1.000
_cell.length_c   1.000
_cell.angle_alpha   90.00
_cell.angle_beta   90.00
_cell.angle_gamma   90.00
#
_symmetry.space_group_name_H-M   'P 1'
#
loop_
_entity.id
_entity.type
_entity.pdbx_description
1 polymer ?
#
loop_
_entity_poly.entity_id
_entity_poly.type
_entity_poly.pdbx_seq_one_letter_code
_entity_poly.pdbx_strand_id
1 'polypeptide(L)'
;MEQDFRQQRSVEAYAMQLDISPAYLNTLARRFAGHTALGLLHQRLLLEAKRELIYTSMTISQISDQLGFSEPAYFSRFFKRMTGRSPKDFRQQPSGA
;
A
#
# COMPACT_ATOMS: atom_id res chain seq x y z
N MET A 1 32.69 -17.56 -10.00
CA MET A 1 32.27 -16.24 -10.50
C MET A 1 30.78 -16.30 -10.75
N GLU A 2 29.99 -16.18 -9.68
CA GLU A 2 28.53 -16.20 -9.75
C GLU A 2 28.03 -14.79 -9.99
N GLN A 3 28.07 -14.38 -11.25
CA GLN A 3 27.28 -13.27 -11.75
C GLN A 3 25.88 -13.80 -12.04
N ASP A 4 24.95 -13.61 -11.11
CA ASP A 4 23.53 -13.32 -11.42
C ASP A 4 22.70 -13.12 -10.13
N PHE A 5 22.99 -12.02 -9.42
CA PHE A 5 21.96 -11.34 -8.62
C PHE A 5 21.66 -9.98 -9.26
N ARG A 6 21.30 -10.03 -10.54
CA ARG A 6 20.63 -8.93 -11.23
C ARG A 6 19.15 -8.92 -10.80
N GLN A 7 18.68 -7.74 -10.36
CA GLN A 7 17.27 -7.37 -10.12
C GLN A 7 16.68 -7.53 -8.70
N GLN A 8 17.41 -7.18 -7.65
CA GLN A 8 16.71 -6.60 -6.49
C GLN A 8 16.70 -5.09 -6.67
N ARG A 9 15.52 -4.51 -6.95
CA ARG A 9 15.33 -3.06 -6.81
C ARG A 9 15.89 -2.68 -5.45
N SER A 10 16.86 -1.78 -5.45
CA SER A 10 17.58 -1.44 -4.23
C SER A 10 16.61 -0.86 -3.21
N VAL A 11 16.92 -1.00 -1.92
CA VAL A 11 16.06 -0.50 -0.83
C VAL A 11 15.82 1.01 -1.00
N GLU A 12 16.75 1.73 -1.60
CA GLU A 12 16.59 3.13 -1.97
C GLU A 12 15.44 3.36 -2.95
N ALA A 13 15.25 2.47 -3.93
CA ALA A 13 14.17 2.60 -4.90
C ALA A 13 12.79 2.43 -4.27
N TYR A 14 12.64 1.50 -3.32
CA TYR A 14 11.39 1.33 -2.59
C TYR A 14 11.11 2.48 -1.62
N ALA A 15 12.16 3.00 -0.98
CA ALA A 15 12.06 4.12 -0.07
C ALA A 15 11.64 5.41 -0.79
N MET A 16 12.25 5.69 -1.95
CA MET A 16 11.83 6.78 -2.83
C MET A 16 10.40 6.59 -3.37
N GLN A 17 9.99 5.35 -3.68
CA GLN A 17 8.62 5.05 -4.12
C GLN A 17 7.57 5.17 -3.01
N LEU A 18 7.97 5.09 -1.74
CA LEU A 18 7.09 5.16 -0.58
C LEU A 18 7.20 6.52 0.13
N ASP A 19 7.94 7.48 -0.44
CA ASP A 19 8.29 8.79 0.16
C ASP A 19 8.80 8.69 1.61
N ILE A 20 9.59 7.64 1.88
CA ILE A 20 10.22 7.39 3.18
C ILE A 20 11.73 7.25 3.00
N SER A 21 12.51 7.45 4.06
CA SER A 21 13.97 7.33 3.94
C SER A 21 14.42 5.86 3.78
N PRO A 22 15.47 5.57 2.98
CA PRO A 22 16.03 4.22 2.84
C PRO A 22 16.52 3.63 4.17
N ALA A 23 16.93 4.48 5.10
CA ALA A 23 17.30 4.10 6.46
C ALA A 23 16.09 3.62 7.28
N TYR A 24 14.92 4.27 7.13
CA TYR A 24 13.67 3.85 7.76
C TYR A 24 13.18 2.51 7.19
N LEU A 25 13.21 2.35 5.86
CA LEU A 25 12.85 1.10 5.21
C LEU A 25 13.78 -0.06 5.62
N ASN A 26 15.08 0.16 5.70
CA ASN A 26 16.04 -0.84 6.19
C ASN A 26 15.84 -1.17 7.68
N THR A 27 15.45 -0.20 8.50
CA THR A 27 15.16 -0.40 9.94
C THR A 27 13.89 -1.22 10.13
N LEU A 28 12.86 -0.95 9.33
CA LEU A 28 11.64 -1.77 9.26
C LEU A 28 11.95 -3.19 8.76
N ALA A 29 12.68 -3.32 7.66
CA ALA A 29 13.04 -4.62 7.10
C ALA A 29 13.81 -5.52 8.09
N ARG A 30 14.74 -4.94 8.86
CA ARG A 30 15.51 -5.68 9.89
C ARG A 30 14.71 -6.01 11.15
N ARG A 31 13.70 -5.22 11.52
CA ARG A 31 12.89 -5.42 12.73
C ARG A 31 11.75 -6.43 12.55
N PHE A 32 11.35 -6.72 11.31
CA PHE A 32 10.14 -7.50 10.97
C PHE A 32 10.41 -8.81 10.21
N ALA A 33 11.62 -9.37 10.29
CA ALA A 33 12.08 -10.55 9.53
C ALA A 33 11.36 -11.89 9.84
N GLY A 34 10.16 -11.89 10.44
CA GLY A 34 9.34 -13.08 10.70
C GLY A 34 8.08 -13.19 9.84
N HIS A 35 7.42 -12.06 9.54
CA HIS A 35 6.27 -11.94 8.63
C HIS A 35 6.44 -10.62 7.89
N THR A 36 6.62 -10.69 6.57
CA THR A 36 7.35 -9.69 5.78
C THR A 36 6.84 -8.27 6.02
N ALA A 37 7.73 -7.33 6.37
CA ALA A 37 7.41 -5.93 6.67
C ALA A 37 6.43 -5.28 5.66
N LEU A 38 6.50 -5.72 4.41
CA LEU A 38 5.60 -5.33 3.33
C LEU A 38 4.14 -5.76 3.57
N GLY A 39 3.90 -6.95 4.10
CA GLY A 39 2.57 -7.43 4.47
C GLY A 39 1.92 -6.57 5.55
N LEU A 40 2.68 -6.20 6.58
CA LEU A 40 2.20 -5.29 7.63
C LEU A 40 1.89 -3.89 7.08
N LEU A 41 2.75 -3.38 6.18
CA LEU A 41 2.49 -2.11 5.48
C LEU A 41 1.21 -2.19 4.64
N HIS A 42 1.01 -3.27 3.88
CA HIS A 42 -0.21 -3.48 3.10
C HIS A 42 -1.46 -3.56 3.99
N GLN A 43 -1.39 -4.23 5.15
CA GLN A 43 -2.50 -4.27 6.09
C GLN A 43 -2.81 -2.88 6.66
N ARG A 44 -1.79 -2.08 6.97
CA ARG A 44 -1.96 -0.70 7.44
C ARG A 44 -2.60 0.19 6.37
N LEU A 45 -2.08 0.16 5.15
CA LEU A 45 -2.64 0.90 4.00
C LEU A 45 -4.09 0.49 3.71
N LEU A 46 -4.39 -0.80 3.80
CA LEU A 46 -5.75 -1.31 3.63
C LEU A 46 -6.70 -0.78 4.69
N LEU A 47 -6.27 -0.72 5.95
CA LEU A 47 -7.10 -0.21 7.05
C LEU A 47 -7.45 1.26 6.85
N GLU A 48 -6.46 2.10 6.51
CA GLU A 48 -6.70 3.52 6.25
C GLU A 48 -7.56 3.72 5.00
N ALA A 49 -7.32 2.98 3.91
CA ALA A 49 -8.17 3.00 2.73
C ALA A 49 -9.64 2.70 3.05
N LYS A 50 -9.91 1.69 3.89
CA LYS A 50 -11.28 1.36 4.32
C LYS A 50 -11.90 2.51 5.12
N ARG A 51 -11.14 3.13 6.03
CA ARG A 51 -11.62 4.27 6.83
C ARG A 51 -11.99 5.46 5.96
N GLU A 52 -11.12 5.84 5.03
CA GLU A 52 -11.37 6.94 4.10
C GLU A 52 -12.58 6.66 3.19
N LEU A 53 -12.75 5.41 2.75
CA LEU A 53 -13.91 5.03 1.94
C LEU A 53 -15.24 5.12 2.69
N ILE A 54 -15.24 4.91 4.02
CA ILE A 54 -16.43 4.89 4.88
C ILE A 54 -16.74 6.27 5.44
N TYR A 55 -15.73 6.98 5.94
CA TYR A 55 -15.93 8.15 6.79
C TYR A 55 -15.70 9.49 6.09
N THR A 56 -15.21 9.49 4.84
CA THR A 56 -14.98 10.74 4.10
C THR A 56 -15.67 10.72 2.74
N SER A 57 -15.93 11.92 2.21
CA SER A 57 -16.47 12.13 0.87
C SER A 57 -15.37 12.21 -0.20
N MET A 58 -14.12 11.86 0.14
CA MET A 58 -12.99 11.96 -0.78
C MET A 58 -13.20 11.06 -2.00
N THR A 59 -12.85 11.55 -3.18
CA THR A 59 -12.88 10.73 -4.39
C THR A 59 -11.84 9.60 -4.30
N ILE A 60 -12.02 8.55 -5.11
CA ILE A 60 -11.04 7.45 -5.18
C ILE A 60 -9.64 7.95 -5.55
N SER A 61 -9.55 9.01 -6.38
CA SER A 61 -8.28 9.64 -6.73
C SER A 61 -7.64 10.31 -5.51
N GLN A 62 -8.40 11.11 -4.77
CA GLN A 62 -7.87 11.81 -3.58
C GLN A 62 -7.40 10.82 -2.51
N ILE A 63 -8.10 9.70 -2.32
CA ILE A 63 -7.69 8.64 -1.39
C ILE A 63 -6.41 7.95 -1.89
N SER A 64 -6.30 7.70 -3.19
CA SER A 64 -5.08 7.16 -3.81
C SER A 64 -3.88 8.06 -3.53
N ASP A 65 -4.03 9.37 -3.79
CA ASP A 65 -2.98 10.37 -3.63
C ASP A 65 -2.56 10.49 -2.14
N GLN A 66 -3.53 10.56 -1.22
CA GLN A 66 -3.28 10.63 0.22
C GLN A 66 -2.55 9.40 0.77
N LEU A 67 -2.82 8.22 0.20
CA LEU A 67 -2.16 6.96 0.59
C LEU A 67 -0.82 6.73 -0.14
N GLY A 68 -0.36 7.69 -0.94
CA GLY A 68 0.93 7.64 -1.63
C GLY A 68 0.96 6.72 -2.85
N PHE A 69 -0.18 6.40 -3.44
CA PHE A 69 -0.21 5.65 -4.70
C PHE A 69 0.04 6.60 -5.87
N SER A 70 0.95 6.23 -6.76
CA SER A 70 1.29 7.05 -7.93
C SER A 70 0.14 7.21 -8.92
N GLU A 71 -0.82 6.28 -8.93
CA GLU A 71 -1.96 6.28 -9.85
C GLU A 71 -3.22 5.67 -9.20
N PRO A 72 -4.42 6.26 -9.37
CA PRO A 72 -5.67 5.72 -8.83
C PRO A 72 -6.00 4.29 -9.28
N ALA A 73 -5.54 3.91 -10.48
CA ALA A 73 -5.70 2.55 -10.99
C ALA A 73 -4.90 1.53 -10.17
N TYR A 74 -3.70 1.88 -9.67
CA TYR A 74 -2.90 1.00 -8.83
C TYR A 74 -3.51 0.84 -7.45
N PHE A 75 -3.99 1.92 -6.84
CA PHE A 75 -4.78 1.86 -5.61
C PHE A 75 -5.98 0.92 -5.77
N SER A 76 -6.75 1.07 -6.86
CA SER A 76 -7.93 0.26 -7.12
C SER A 76 -7.61 -1.24 -7.25
N ARG A 77 -6.50 -1.58 -7.93
CA ARG A 77 -6.02 -2.97 -8.06
C ARG A 77 -5.51 -3.52 -6.73
N PHE A 78 -4.76 -2.73 -5.97
CA PHE A 78 -4.29 -3.08 -4.63
C PHE A 78 -5.47 -3.40 -3.70
N PHE A 79 -6.44 -2.48 -3.61
CA PHE A 79 -7.61 -2.63 -2.76
C PHE A 79 -8.45 -3.85 -3.15
N LYS A 80 -8.69 -4.05 -4.46
CA LYS A 80 -9.40 -5.24 -4.96
C LYS A 80 -8.67 -6.54 -4.67
N ARG A 81 -7.34 -6.56 -4.79
CA ARG A 81 -6.55 -7.75 -4.42
C ARG A 81 -6.64 -8.07 -2.93
N MET A 82 -6.71 -7.05 -2.08
CA MET A 82 -6.75 -7.20 -0.62
C MET A 82 -8.15 -7.49 -0.06
N THR A 83 -9.22 -7.08 -0.75
CA THR A 83 -10.61 -7.19 -0.26
C THR A 83 -11.54 -8.04 -1.13
N GLY A 84 -11.14 -8.36 -2.36
CA GLY A 84 -11.99 -8.98 -3.38
C GLY A 84 -12.93 -8.01 -4.10
N ARG A 85 -13.00 -6.72 -3.71
CA ARG A 85 -13.97 -5.73 -4.24
C ARG A 85 -13.29 -4.43 -4.67
N SER A 86 -13.86 -3.70 -5.63
CA SER A 86 -13.31 -2.39 -5.97
C SER A 86 -13.57 -1.37 -4.85
N PRO A 87 -12.76 -0.30 -4.72
CA PRO A 87 -13.02 0.78 -3.78
C PRO A 87 -14.42 1.40 -3.93
N LYS A 88 -14.88 1.53 -5.18
CA LYS A 88 -16.21 2.05 -5.49
C LYS A 88 -17.32 1.12 -4.98
N ASP A 89 -17.21 -0.17 -5.27
CA ASP A 89 -18.19 -1.17 -4.78
C ASP A 89 -18.19 -1.23 -3.26
N PHE A 90 -17.02 -1.12 -2.63
CA PHE A 90 -16.88 -1.11 -1.18
C PHE A 90 -17.58 0.10 -0.54
N ARG A 91 -17.47 1.29 -1.14
CA ARG A 91 -18.17 2.50 -0.67
C ARG A 91 -19.67 2.47 -0.91
N GLN A 92 -20.11 1.86 -2.01
CA GLN A 92 -21.54 1.80 -2.36
C GLN A 92 -22.32 0.78 -1.53
N GLN A 93 -21.63 -0.10 -0.80
CA GLN A 93 -22.30 -0.90 0.21
C GLN A 93 -22.57 -0.04 1.44
N PRO A 94 -23.82 0.05 1.91
CA PRO A 94 -24.06 0.55 3.24
C PRO A 94 -23.28 -0.36 4.18
N SER A 95 -22.34 0.22 4.94
CA SER A 95 -21.82 -0.42 6.14
C SER A 95 -23.03 -0.92 6.90
N GLY A 96 -23.13 -2.24 7.10
CA GLY A 96 -24.19 -2.83 7.90
C GLY A 96 -24.27 -2.10 9.25
N ALA A 97 -25.51 -1.99 9.74
CA ALA A 97 -25.88 -1.55 11.07
C ALA A 97 -25.00 -2.12 12.18
#